data_AF-A0A1W9PK36-F1
#
_entry.id   AF-A0A1W9PK36-F1
#
_cell.length_a   1.000
_cell.length_b   1.000
_cell.length_c   1.000
_cell.angle_alpha   90.00
_cell.angle_beta   90.00
_cell.angle_gamma   90.00
#
_symmetry.space_group_name_H-M   'P 1'
#
loop_
_entity.id
_entity.type
_entity.pdbx_description
1 polymer ?
#
loop_
_entity_poly.entity_id
_entity_poly.type
_entity_poly.pdbx_seq_one_letter_code
_entity_poly.pdbx_strand_id
1 'polypeptide(L)'
;MILIPIVYFPSIYAQLDENNTSKWLKFSLSQDAEVTFRISASGSLNIGWVYLYRSDKSSYISSVYVGRGKDFGPFGLRKGTYWLKVSRDSGSGSVKIDPIVNPTSYRNDREKNDSLETPTLGYVGSNEGHLGYTDGYETDNVDWWKFSLEKDGKVYLQFSADSTLAIGWVYLYRRDGDYYIASQFVGSDLKKLGPVGLMAGEYLIKVTKDSGYGGYQLNIVHEEQEIGNDNEPNEEVKDAKLCTVNEWNDGHLGYTDGYKTDNVDWWKMKLDEDGEFYLQFSSDKNLAIGWVYLYRKEGDYYITSQFVGSDLKKLGPVGLMAGEYLIKVTKDSGYGGYRMKPIFEADSYENDSEPNDNSSKASQGYVNTWLEGHLGYTNGYKTDNTDWWRFQISSKGKVSFVVRQLLLLHVRWR
;
A
#
# COMPACT_ATOMS: atom_id res chain seq x y z
N MET A 1 14.18 -19.96 21.11
CA MET A 1 13.57 -21.20 21.63
C MET A 1 12.79 -20.83 22.88
N ILE A 2 11.53 -20.40 22.71
CA ILE A 2 10.67 -20.07 23.84
C ILE A 2 10.04 -21.39 24.29
N LEU A 3 10.37 -21.84 25.50
CA LEU A 3 9.69 -22.98 26.13
C LEU A 3 8.26 -22.54 26.45
N ILE A 4 7.28 -23.04 25.71
CA ILE A 4 5.87 -22.87 26.06
C ILE A 4 5.62 -23.74 27.31
N PRO A 5 5.19 -23.17 28.44
CA PRO A 5 4.90 -23.95 29.63
C PRO A 5 3.65 -24.78 29.39
N ILE A 6 3.79 -26.10 29.40
CA ILE A 6 2.65 -27.01 29.53
C ILE A 6 2.03 -26.74 30.90
N VAL A 7 0.81 -26.20 30.92
CA VAL A 7 0.10 -25.97 32.18
C VAL A 7 -0.61 -27.27 32.53
N TYR A 8 -0.10 -27.96 33.55
CA TYR A 8 -0.76 -29.13 34.10
C TYR A 8 -1.94 -28.69 34.96
N PHE A 9 -3.15 -29.00 34.50
CA PHE A 9 -4.36 -28.87 35.31
C PHE A 9 -4.43 -30.03 36.31
N PRO A 10 -5.02 -29.82 37.50
CA PRO A 10 -5.21 -30.90 38.45
C PRO A 10 -6.03 -32.02 37.82
N SER A 11 -5.60 -33.27 38.04
CA SER A 11 -6.32 -34.45 37.61
C SER A 11 -7.75 -34.44 38.16
N ILE A 12 -8.72 -34.76 37.30
CA ILE A 12 -10.12 -34.88 37.68
C ILE A 12 -10.44 -36.36 37.88
N TYR A 13 -11.03 -36.69 39.03
CA TYR A 13 -11.38 -38.06 39.38
C TYR A 13 -12.89 -38.24 39.51
N ALA A 14 -13.39 -39.41 39.10
CA ALA A 14 -14.78 -39.79 39.24
C ALA A 14 -14.90 -41.30 39.48
N GLN A 15 -15.80 -41.72 40.38
CA GLN A 15 -16.13 -43.13 40.57
C GLN A 15 -17.34 -43.52 39.72
N LEU A 16 -17.23 -44.67 39.06
CA LEU A 16 -18.32 -45.27 38.28
C LEU A 16 -18.50 -46.75 38.68
N ASP A 17 -19.76 -47.14 38.84
CA ASP A 17 -20.19 -48.48 39.19
C ASP A 17 -21.59 -48.74 38.62
N GLU A 18 -22.19 -49.89 38.94
CA GLU A 18 -23.53 -50.28 38.46
C GLU A 18 -24.65 -49.31 38.89
N ASN A 19 -24.49 -48.60 40.01
CA ASN A 19 -25.45 -47.64 40.53
C ASN A 19 -25.11 -46.19 40.12
N ASN A 20 -23.85 -45.94 39.75
CA ASN A 20 -23.30 -44.66 39.31
C ASN A 20 -22.78 -44.78 37.88
N THR A 21 -23.68 -44.91 36.91
CA THR A 21 -23.31 -45.22 35.51
C THR A 21 -22.82 -44.01 34.71
N SER A 22 -22.92 -42.78 35.23
CA SER A 22 -22.32 -41.60 34.59
C SER A 22 -22.00 -40.48 35.57
N LYS A 23 -21.07 -39.60 35.18
CA LYS A 23 -20.69 -38.39 35.93
C LYS A 23 -20.51 -37.20 35.00
N TRP A 24 -20.86 -36.02 35.51
CA TRP A 24 -20.58 -34.74 34.89
C TRP A 24 -19.42 -34.06 35.60
N LEU A 25 -18.45 -33.57 34.84
CA LEU A 25 -17.24 -32.93 35.34
C LEU A 25 -17.11 -31.55 34.70
N LYS A 26 -16.73 -30.53 35.48
CA LYS A 26 -16.54 -29.17 34.99
C LYS A 26 -15.07 -28.93 34.64
N PHE A 27 -14.82 -28.27 33.52
CA PHE A 27 -13.50 -27.85 33.10
C PHE A 27 -13.55 -26.36 32.69
N SER A 28 -12.57 -25.56 33.12
CA SER A 28 -12.55 -24.13 32.81
C SER A 28 -11.17 -23.69 32.34
N LEU A 29 -11.14 -22.93 31.26
CA LEU A 29 -9.96 -22.34 30.65
C LEU A 29 -9.89 -20.84 30.94
N SER A 30 -8.71 -20.35 31.32
CA SER A 30 -8.46 -18.92 31.57
C SER A 30 -8.11 -18.12 30.31
N GLN A 31 -7.72 -18.81 29.23
CA GLN A 31 -7.40 -18.28 27.91
C GLN A 31 -7.65 -19.36 26.85
N ASP A 32 -7.62 -18.99 25.58
CA ASP A 32 -7.73 -19.94 24.48
C ASP A 32 -6.54 -20.90 24.48
N ALA A 33 -6.83 -22.17 24.24
CA ALA A 33 -5.81 -23.20 24.31
C ALA A 33 -6.17 -24.44 23.50
N GLU A 34 -5.13 -25.14 23.05
CA GLU A 34 -5.26 -26.53 22.69
C GLU A 34 -5.45 -27.37 23.95
N VAL A 35 -6.44 -28.27 23.95
CA VAL A 35 -6.74 -29.15 25.06
C VAL A 35 -6.83 -30.60 24.60
N THR A 36 -6.07 -31.46 25.26
CA THR A 36 -6.20 -32.92 25.17
C THR A 36 -6.52 -33.49 26.55
N PHE A 37 -7.58 -34.29 26.67
CA PHE A 37 -7.89 -35.00 27.90
C PHE A 37 -7.32 -36.41 27.84
N ARG A 38 -6.32 -36.72 28.67
CA ARG A 38 -5.83 -38.09 28.82
C ARG A 38 -6.70 -38.83 29.83
N ILE A 39 -7.44 -39.83 29.36
CA ILE A 39 -8.45 -40.52 30.17
C ILE A 39 -8.01 -41.94 30.43
N SER A 40 -8.11 -42.39 31.68
CA SER A 40 -7.78 -43.77 32.09
C SER A 40 -8.73 -44.29 33.15
N ALA A 41 -8.88 -45.61 33.20
CA ALA A 41 -9.71 -46.33 34.16
C ALA A 41 -8.86 -47.13 35.14
N SER A 42 -9.32 -47.26 36.38
CA SER A 42 -8.78 -48.18 37.39
C SER A 42 -9.75 -49.31 37.73
N GLY A 43 -9.29 -50.32 38.46
CA GLY A 43 -10.12 -51.46 38.86
C GLY A 43 -10.53 -52.33 37.67
N SER A 44 -11.80 -52.74 37.63
CA SER A 44 -12.39 -53.48 36.50
C SER A 44 -13.15 -52.59 35.51
N LEU A 45 -13.18 -51.28 35.74
CA LEU A 45 -13.94 -50.32 34.93
C LEU A 45 -13.49 -50.31 33.46
N ASN A 46 -14.47 -50.38 32.56
CA ASN A 46 -14.40 -49.87 31.19
C ASN A 46 -15.26 -48.62 31.08
N ILE A 47 -14.64 -47.54 30.63
CA ILE A 47 -15.28 -46.26 30.37
C ILE A 47 -15.96 -46.36 29.01
N GLY A 48 -17.23 -45.96 28.95
CA GLY A 48 -17.99 -45.86 27.72
C GLY A 48 -17.64 -44.59 26.94
N TRP A 49 -18.68 -43.92 26.47
CA TRP A 49 -18.54 -42.63 25.79
C TRP A 49 -18.25 -41.51 26.78
N VAL A 50 -17.27 -40.69 26.41
CA VAL A 50 -16.98 -39.39 27.02
C VAL A 50 -17.36 -38.31 26.01
N TYR A 51 -18.11 -37.33 26.48
CA TYR A 51 -18.58 -36.21 25.66
C TYR A 51 -18.03 -34.90 26.23
N LEU A 52 -17.49 -34.04 25.37
CA LEU A 52 -17.16 -32.65 25.69
C LEU A 52 -18.35 -31.78 25.36
N TYR A 53 -18.96 -31.16 26.36
CA TYR A 53 -20.14 -30.31 26.27
C TYR A 53 -19.80 -28.83 26.38
N ARG A 54 -20.64 -28.04 25.70
CA ARG A 54 -20.73 -26.57 25.86
C ARG A 54 -20.99 -26.18 27.31
N SER A 55 -20.82 -24.89 27.60
CA SER A 55 -20.97 -24.31 28.95
C SER A 55 -22.33 -24.57 29.62
N ASP A 56 -23.40 -24.69 28.83
CA ASP A 56 -24.78 -24.88 29.26
C ASP A 56 -25.23 -26.36 29.29
N LYS A 57 -24.38 -27.28 28.84
CA LYS A 57 -24.66 -28.73 28.67
C LYS A 57 -25.75 -29.08 27.63
N SER A 58 -26.21 -28.14 26.82
CA SER A 58 -27.29 -28.40 25.85
C SER A 58 -26.85 -29.29 24.69
N SER A 59 -25.58 -29.19 24.29
CA SER A 59 -25.00 -29.96 23.18
C SER A 59 -23.52 -30.25 23.41
N TYR A 60 -23.05 -31.36 22.84
CA TYR A 60 -21.65 -31.73 22.87
C TYR A 60 -20.91 -31.22 21.63
N ILE A 61 -19.67 -30.77 21.84
CA ILE A 61 -18.69 -30.35 20.84
C ILE A 61 -18.10 -31.58 20.16
N SER A 62 -17.73 -32.59 20.96
CA SER A 62 -17.15 -33.85 20.46
C SER A 62 -17.41 -35.00 21.44
N SER A 63 -17.13 -36.23 21.01
CA SER A 63 -17.25 -37.42 21.84
C SER A 63 -16.25 -38.51 21.46
N VAL A 64 -15.86 -39.35 22.41
CA VAL A 64 -14.99 -40.51 22.17
C VAL A 64 -15.37 -41.69 23.05
N TYR A 65 -15.31 -42.91 22.51
CA TYR A 65 -15.36 -44.14 23.31
C TYR A 65 -13.97 -44.46 23.85
N VAL A 66 -13.85 -44.65 25.18
CA VAL A 66 -12.55 -44.70 25.87
C VAL A 66 -12.08 -46.11 26.20
N GLY A 67 -12.95 -47.01 26.65
CA GLY A 67 -12.56 -48.32 27.18
C GLY A 67 -11.70 -48.19 28.45
N ARG A 68 -10.51 -48.80 28.47
CA ARG A 68 -9.60 -48.73 29.64
C ARG A 68 -8.76 -47.46 29.69
N GLY A 69 -8.59 -46.78 28.55
CA GLY A 69 -7.88 -45.52 28.47
C GLY A 69 -7.66 -45.08 27.03
N LYS A 70 -7.82 -43.77 26.80
CA LYS A 70 -7.71 -43.14 25.48
C LYS A 70 -7.59 -41.62 25.65
N ASP A 71 -6.82 -41.00 24.79
CA ASP A 71 -6.77 -39.53 24.71
C ASP A 71 -7.99 -39.01 23.94
N PHE A 72 -8.51 -37.87 24.40
CA PHE A 72 -9.66 -37.19 23.81
C PHE A 72 -9.27 -35.75 23.45
N GLY A 73 -9.11 -35.50 22.15
CA GLY A 73 -8.54 -34.27 21.62
C GLY A 73 -7.48 -34.57 20.55
N PRO A 74 -6.67 -33.58 20.15
CA PRO A 74 -6.65 -32.21 20.68
C PRO A 74 -7.84 -31.35 20.21
N PHE A 75 -8.18 -30.31 20.98
CA PHE A 75 -9.24 -29.35 20.68
C PHE A 75 -8.74 -27.92 20.84
N GLY A 76 -8.96 -27.04 19.86
CA GLY A 76 -8.84 -25.60 20.03
C GLY A 76 -10.07 -25.04 20.74
N LEU A 77 -9.99 -24.85 22.05
CA LEU A 77 -11.09 -24.32 22.86
C LEU A 77 -10.88 -22.86 23.22
N ARG A 78 -11.93 -22.06 23.11
CA ARG A 78 -11.95 -20.68 23.61
C ARG A 78 -11.86 -20.67 25.14
N LYS A 79 -11.38 -19.57 25.71
CA LYS A 79 -11.50 -19.24 27.14
C LYS A 79 -12.96 -19.44 27.57
N GLY A 80 -13.19 -20.19 28.63
CA GLY A 80 -14.56 -20.46 29.06
C GLY A 80 -14.71 -21.66 29.95
N THR A 81 -15.95 -22.10 30.11
CA THR A 81 -16.32 -23.28 30.89
C THR A 81 -16.92 -24.33 29.98
N TYR A 82 -16.49 -25.57 30.16
CA TYR A 82 -16.93 -26.76 29.45
C TYR A 82 -17.30 -27.84 30.44
N TRP A 83 -18.00 -28.87 29.96
CA TRP A 83 -18.39 -30.01 30.78
C TRP A 83 -18.00 -31.32 30.11
N LEU A 84 -17.46 -32.27 30.86
CA LEU A 84 -17.29 -33.65 30.40
C LEU A 84 -18.41 -34.51 30.97
N LYS A 85 -19.15 -35.22 30.13
CA LYS A 85 -20.03 -36.31 30.56
C LYS A 85 -19.34 -37.63 30.31
N VAL A 86 -19.01 -38.35 31.37
CA VAL A 86 -18.35 -39.65 31.31
C VAL A 86 -19.36 -40.73 31.65
N SER A 87 -19.48 -41.75 30.80
CA SER A 87 -20.36 -42.89 31.03
C SER A 87 -19.57 -44.17 31.31
N ARG A 88 -20.19 -45.07 32.05
CA ARG A 88 -19.73 -46.43 32.29
C ARG A 88 -20.20 -47.31 31.14
N ASP A 89 -19.30 -48.14 30.62
CA ASP A 89 -19.66 -49.26 29.76
C ASP A 89 -19.85 -50.53 30.62
N SER A 90 -18.82 -50.91 31.38
CA SER A 90 -18.83 -52.12 32.22
C SER A 90 -17.85 -52.03 33.41
N GLY A 91 -17.92 -52.98 34.34
CA GLY A 91 -17.03 -53.05 35.51
C GLY A 91 -17.27 -51.95 36.56
N SER A 92 -16.32 -51.76 37.48
CA SER A 92 -16.37 -50.71 38.51
C SER A 92 -14.98 -50.19 38.83
N GLY A 93 -14.86 -48.90 39.14
CA GLY A 93 -13.59 -48.27 39.49
C GLY A 93 -13.58 -46.76 39.30
N SER A 94 -12.37 -46.19 39.29
CA SER A 94 -12.16 -44.75 39.12
C SER A 94 -11.83 -44.42 37.67
N VAL A 95 -12.41 -43.34 37.18
CA VAL A 95 -11.92 -42.58 36.04
C VAL A 95 -10.92 -41.56 36.54
N LYS A 96 -9.79 -41.43 35.84
CA LYS A 96 -8.84 -40.33 35.96
C LYS A 96 -8.78 -39.60 34.63
N ILE A 97 -8.94 -38.27 34.67
CA ILE A 97 -8.79 -37.39 33.52
C ILE A 97 -7.66 -36.41 33.83
N ASP A 98 -6.63 -36.42 32.99
CA ASP A 98 -5.51 -35.48 33.03
C ASP A 98 -5.63 -34.52 31.84
N PRO A 99 -6.12 -33.29 32.04
CA PRO A 99 -6.14 -32.29 30.97
C PRO A 99 -4.71 -31.78 30.70
N ILE A 100 -4.28 -31.90 29.44
CA ILE A 100 -3.07 -31.30 28.90
C ILE A 100 -3.52 -30.04 28.16
N VAL A 101 -3.11 -28.88 28.64
CA VAL A 101 -3.51 -27.58 28.11
C VAL A 101 -2.28 -26.84 27.59
N ASN A 102 -2.27 -26.60 26.29
CA ASN A 102 -1.23 -25.88 25.58
C ASN A 102 -1.81 -24.55 25.07
N PRO A 103 -1.72 -23.47 25.85
CA PRO A 103 -2.10 -22.15 25.35
C PRO A 103 -1.16 -21.68 24.24
N THR A 104 -1.69 -20.89 23.31
CA THR A 104 -0.85 -20.17 22.35
C THR A 104 0.02 -19.12 23.05
N SER A 105 1.18 -18.81 22.47
CA SER A 105 2.07 -17.74 22.96
C SER A 105 1.69 -16.35 22.44
N TYR A 106 0.83 -16.27 21.42
CA TYR A 106 0.33 -15.01 20.89
C TYR A 106 -0.72 -14.42 21.83
N ARG A 107 -0.85 -13.09 21.83
CA ARG A 107 -1.95 -12.40 22.49
C ARG A 107 -3.20 -12.52 21.63
N ASN A 108 -4.34 -12.67 22.29
CA ASN A 108 -5.61 -12.57 21.59
C ASN A 108 -5.91 -11.11 21.25
N ASP A 109 -6.49 -10.90 20.08
CA ASP A 109 -7.08 -9.63 19.66
C ASP A 109 -8.40 -9.39 20.42
N ARG A 110 -9.07 -8.28 20.08
CA ARG A 110 -10.30 -7.89 20.78
C ARG A 110 -11.54 -8.38 20.03
N GLU A 111 -12.13 -9.43 20.56
CA GLU A 111 -13.42 -9.94 20.11
C GLU A 111 -14.63 -9.12 20.63
N LYS A 112 -15.75 -9.02 19.91
CA LYS A 112 -16.04 -9.58 18.58
C LYS A 112 -15.47 -8.72 17.44
N ASN A 113 -14.77 -9.32 16.48
CA ASN A 113 -14.21 -8.63 15.32
C ASN A 113 -14.48 -9.31 13.95
N ASP A 114 -15.40 -10.29 13.90
CA ASP A 114 -15.68 -11.11 12.71
C ASP A 114 -16.37 -10.33 11.56
N SER A 115 -16.65 -9.05 11.76
CA SER A 115 -17.40 -8.21 10.82
C SER A 115 -16.71 -6.89 10.51
N LEU A 116 -17.00 -6.35 9.32
CA LEU A 116 -16.52 -5.06 8.84
C LEU A 116 -16.88 -3.89 9.79
N GLU A 117 -17.98 -4.00 10.53
CA GLU A 117 -18.48 -2.95 11.43
C GLU A 117 -17.70 -2.88 12.75
N THR A 118 -16.93 -3.92 13.08
CA THR A 118 -16.26 -4.06 14.38
C THR A 118 -14.78 -4.46 14.23
N PRO A 119 -13.97 -3.80 13.38
CA PRO A 119 -12.58 -4.21 13.19
C PRO A 119 -11.74 -3.89 14.42
N THR A 120 -10.81 -4.77 14.74
CA THR A 120 -9.76 -4.51 15.73
C THR A 120 -8.82 -3.42 15.20
N LEU A 121 -8.51 -2.41 16.03
CA LEU A 121 -7.52 -1.40 15.67
C LEU A 121 -6.11 -2.01 15.71
N GLY A 122 -5.47 -2.09 14.54
CA GLY A 122 -4.06 -2.45 14.39
C GLY A 122 -3.18 -1.24 14.16
N TYR A 123 -1.87 -1.49 14.05
CA TYR A 123 -0.85 -0.48 13.76
C TYR A 123 0.21 -1.03 12.82
N VAL A 124 0.95 -0.12 12.17
CA VAL A 124 2.13 -0.46 11.37
C VAL A 124 3.15 -1.13 12.29
N GLY A 125 3.47 -2.38 12.00
CA GLY A 125 4.22 -3.29 12.87
C GLY A 125 3.44 -4.53 13.23
N SER A 126 3.79 -5.12 14.37
CA SER A 126 3.33 -6.44 14.80
C SER A 126 2.00 -6.39 15.54
N ASN A 127 0.99 -7.06 15.01
CA ASN A 127 -0.34 -7.27 15.60
C ASN A 127 -0.54 -8.76 15.86
N GLU A 128 -1.27 -9.16 16.89
CA GLU A 128 -1.48 -10.58 17.24
C GLU A 128 -2.96 -10.86 17.44
N GLY A 129 -3.41 -12.02 16.97
CA GLY A 129 -4.79 -12.46 17.08
C GLY A 129 -4.91 -13.97 17.10
N HIS A 130 -6.11 -14.48 17.36
CA HIS A 130 -6.39 -15.91 17.43
C HIS A 130 -7.39 -16.32 16.36
N LEU A 131 -7.27 -17.54 15.82
CA LEU A 131 -8.26 -18.09 14.89
C LEU A 131 -8.53 -19.56 15.19
N GLY A 132 -9.74 -20.01 14.90
CA GLY A 132 -10.15 -21.41 14.93
C GLY A 132 -10.53 -21.98 16.29
N TYR A 133 -10.38 -21.20 17.37
CA TYR A 133 -10.85 -21.60 18.69
C TYR A 133 -12.39 -21.58 18.73
N THR A 134 -12.99 -22.57 19.38
CA THR A 134 -14.45 -22.68 19.53
C THR A 134 -14.88 -22.78 20.99
N ASP A 135 -16.05 -22.23 21.30
CA ASP A 135 -16.78 -22.51 22.56
C ASP A 135 -17.90 -23.54 22.38
N GLY A 136 -18.00 -24.09 21.17
CA GLY A 136 -19.03 -25.01 20.71
C GLY A 136 -20.27 -24.33 20.13
N TYR A 137 -20.51 -23.05 20.36
CA TYR A 137 -21.58 -22.28 19.70
C TYR A 137 -21.07 -21.64 18.41
N GLU A 138 -19.94 -20.95 18.53
CA GLU A 138 -19.28 -20.25 17.45
C GLU A 138 -17.83 -20.75 17.36
N THR A 139 -17.26 -20.65 16.17
CA THR A 139 -15.83 -20.84 15.94
C THR A 139 -15.31 -19.56 15.35
N ASP A 140 -14.24 -19.05 15.94
CA ASP A 140 -13.51 -17.92 15.40
C ASP A 140 -12.94 -18.29 14.03
N ASN A 141 -13.35 -17.62 12.96
CA ASN A 141 -12.86 -17.92 11.62
C ASN A 141 -12.41 -16.69 10.85
N VAL A 142 -12.65 -15.49 11.38
CA VAL A 142 -12.43 -14.24 10.66
C VAL A 142 -12.05 -13.17 11.66
N ASP A 143 -10.94 -12.49 11.38
CA ASP A 143 -10.58 -11.25 12.04
C ASP A 143 -10.61 -10.10 11.04
N TRP A 144 -11.24 -9.00 11.42
CA TRP A 144 -11.06 -7.72 10.75
C TRP A 144 -10.12 -6.82 11.55
N TRP A 145 -9.15 -6.25 10.85
CA TRP A 145 -8.21 -5.26 11.36
C TRP A 145 -8.38 -3.93 10.62
N LYS A 146 -8.14 -2.82 11.31
CA LYS A 146 -8.06 -1.48 10.71
C LYS A 146 -6.72 -0.83 11.05
N PHE A 147 -6.07 -0.20 10.09
CA PHE A 147 -4.84 0.57 10.31
C PHE A 147 -4.82 1.85 9.47
N SER A 148 -3.89 2.76 9.78
CA SER A 148 -3.73 4.02 9.05
C SER A 148 -2.27 4.22 8.64
N LEU A 149 -2.07 4.89 7.52
CA LEU A 149 -0.77 5.36 7.02
C LEU A 149 -0.76 6.89 7.05
N GLU A 150 0.32 7.47 7.59
CA GLU A 150 0.52 8.93 7.61
C GLU A 150 1.11 9.46 6.29
N LYS A 151 1.77 8.59 5.53
CA LYS A 151 2.38 8.91 4.23
C LYS A 151 2.13 7.79 3.25
N ASP A 152 2.25 8.14 1.97
CA ASP A 152 2.29 7.16 0.89
C ASP A 152 3.50 6.24 1.06
N GLY A 153 3.33 5.00 0.62
CA GLY A 153 4.43 4.07 0.65
C GLY A 153 4.06 2.66 0.26
N LYS A 154 5.08 1.82 0.27
CA LYS A 154 4.98 0.41 -0.07
C LYS A 154 4.52 -0.37 1.16
N VAL A 155 3.46 -1.15 1.01
CA VAL A 155 2.91 -2.01 2.07
C VAL A 155 3.00 -3.49 1.70
N TYR A 156 3.38 -4.31 2.67
CA TYR A 156 3.22 -5.76 2.61
C TYR A 156 2.81 -6.32 3.97
N LEU A 157 2.02 -7.40 3.95
CA LEU A 157 1.56 -8.10 5.14
C LEU A 157 2.34 -9.41 5.27
N GLN A 158 2.92 -9.64 6.45
CA GLN A 158 3.66 -10.85 6.77
C GLN A 158 3.03 -11.55 7.97
N PHE A 159 3.13 -12.88 7.99
CA PHE A 159 2.46 -13.70 8.99
C PHE A 159 3.46 -14.62 9.69
N SER A 160 3.23 -14.83 10.99
CA SER A 160 3.65 -16.02 11.71
C SER A 160 2.43 -16.62 12.41
N ALA A 161 2.40 -17.93 12.61
CA ALA A 161 1.29 -18.61 13.25
C ALA A 161 1.77 -19.85 13.98
N ASP A 162 0.96 -20.31 14.94
CA ASP A 162 1.11 -21.64 15.51
C ASP A 162 1.01 -22.71 14.42
N SER A 163 1.76 -23.81 14.56
CA SER A 163 1.77 -24.89 13.57
C SER A 163 0.43 -25.63 13.41
N THR A 164 -0.49 -25.42 14.35
CA THR A 164 -1.85 -25.96 14.33
C THR A 164 -2.81 -25.10 13.52
N LEU A 165 -2.40 -23.91 13.06
CA LEU A 165 -3.22 -22.98 12.30
C LEU A 165 -2.75 -22.88 10.84
N ALA A 166 -3.69 -23.00 9.90
CA ALA A 166 -3.51 -22.55 8.53
C ALA A 166 -4.35 -21.29 8.31
N ILE A 167 -3.68 -20.18 7.99
CA ILE A 167 -4.35 -18.92 7.61
C ILE A 167 -4.88 -19.09 6.18
N GLY A 168 -6.12 -18.68 5.94
CA GLY A 168 -6.77 -18.73 4.65
C GLY A 168 -6.46 -17.52 3.78
N TRP A 169 -7.49 -17.00 3.13
CA TRP A 169 -7.39 -15.79 2.35
C TRP A 169 -7.27 -14.58 3.27
N VAL A 170 -6.25 -13.78 3.01
CA VAL A 170 -6.09 -12.44 3.55
C VAL A 170 -6.42 -11.46 2.45
N TYR A 171 -7.18 -10.43 2.82
CA TYR A 171 -7.57 -9.35 1.92
C TYR A 171 -7.18 -8.00 2.53
N LEU A 172 -6.56 -7.15 1.73
CA LEU A 172 -6.40 -5.74 2.01
C LEU A 172 -7.54 -4.98 1.34
N TYR A 173 -8.35 -4.29 2.11
CA TYR A 173 -9.51 -3.52 1.68
C TYR A 173 -9.25 -2.03 1.77
N ARG A 174 -9.92 -1.27 0.89
CA ARG A 174 -10.07 0.18 1.09
C ARG A 174 -10.87 0.48 2.34
N ARG A 175 -10.79 1.72 2.84
CA ARG A 175 -11.39 2.16 4.11
C ARG A 175 -12.83 1.71 4.34
N ASP A 176 -13.66 1.72 3.29
CA ASP A 176 -15.10 1.47 3.41
C ASP A 176 -15.45 -0.04 3.33
N GLY A 177 -14.47 -0.91 3.07
CA GLY A 177 -14.62 -2.38 3.13
C GLY A 177 -15.44 -3.02 1.99
N ASP A 178 -15.87 -2.23 1.01
CA ASP A 178 -16.72 -2.65 -0.11
C ASP A 178 -15.93 -3.20 -1.31
N TYR A 179 -14.61 -3.00 -1.38
CA TYR A 179 -13.73 -3.63 -2.38
C TYR A 179 -12.32 -3.89 -1.84
N TYR A 180 -11.73 -5.03 -2.21
CA TYR A 180 -10.35 -5.35 -1.84
C TYR A 180 -9.36 -4.84 -2.88
N ILE A 181 -8.26 -4.25 -2.40
CA ILE A 181 -7.12 -3.76 -3.19
C ILE A 181 -6.26 -4.94 -3.64
N ALA A 182 -6.00 -5.86 -2.72
CA ALA A 182 -5.17 -7.04 -2.95
C ALA A 182 -5.62 -8.19 -2.05
N SER A 183 -5.30 -9.42 -2.46
CA SER A 183 -5.62 -10.63 -1.70
C SER A 183 -4.55 -11.70 -1.90
N GLN A 184 -4.33 -12.52 -0.87
CA GLN A 184 -3.41 -13.64 -0.91
C GLN A 184 -3.92 -14.78 -0.05
N PHE A 185 -3.90 -16.01 -0.58
CA PHE A 185 -4.02 -17.22 0.24
C PHE A 185 -2.69 -17.46 0.95
N VAL A 186 -2.70 -17.36 2.28
CA VAL A 186 -1.48 -17.41 3.11
C VAL A 186 -1.04 -18.86 3.34
N GLY A 187 -1.97 -19.73 3.73
CA GLY A 187 -1.74 -21.13 4.07
C GLY A 187 -0.79 -21.33 5.25
N SER A 188 -0.39 -22.58 5.47
CA SER A 188 0.68 -22.93 6.44
C SER A 188 2.08 -22.50 5.97
N ASP A 189 2.23 -22.18 4.67
CA ASP A 189 3.48 -21.64 4.10
C ASP A 189 3.71 -20.15 4.47
N LEU A 190 2.72 -19.50 5.10
CA LEU A 190 2.80 -18.11 5.57
C LEU A 190 3.19 -17.12 4.47
N LYS A 191 2.57 -17.26 3.29
CA LYS A 191 2.83 -16.37 2.15
C LYS A 191 2.52 -14.91 2.49
N LYS A 192 3.36 -14.01 1.97
CA LYS A 192 3.19 -12.56 2.13
C LYS A 192 2.15 -12.02 1.14
N LEU A 193 1.38 -11.03 1.57
CA LEU A 193 0.55 -10.21 0.68
C LEU A 193 1.31 -8.93 0.32
N GLY A 194 1.33 -8.59 -0.97
CA GLY A 194 2.01 -7.41 -1.49
C GLY A 194 3.36 -7.72 -2.16
N PRO A 195 4.16 -6.71 -2.52
CA PRO A 195 3.98 -5.30 -2.14
C PRO A 195 2.83 -4.58 -2.88
N VAL A 196 2.23 -3.57 -2.25
CA VAL A 196 1.22 -2.67 -2.83
C VAL A 196 1.61 -1.23 -2.49
N GLY A 197 1.55 -0.31 -3.47
CA GLY A 197 1.74 1.12 -3.23
C GLY A 197 0.45 1.75 -2.75
N LEU A 198 0.36 2.10 -1.47
CA LEU A 198 -0.82 2.71 -0.87
C LEU A 198 -0.62 4.22 -0.64
N MET A 199 -1.69 4.98 -0.82
CA MET A 199 -1.75 6.38 -0.39
C MET A 199 -1.81 6.46 1.14
N ALA A 200 -1.44 7.61 1.72
CA ALA A 200 -1.77 7.94 3.10
C ALA A 200 -3.29 7.82 3.31
N GLY A 201 -3.72 7.20 4.41
CA GLY A 201 -5.13 6.93 4.64
C GLY A 201 -5.41 5.73 5.54
N GLU A 202 -6.69 5.39 5.66
CA GLU A 202 -7.18 4.25 6.44
C GLU A 202 -7.45 3.05 5.53
N TYR A 203 -7.09 1.86 6.02
CA TYR A 203 -7.28 0.59 5.32
C TYR A 203 -7.76 -0.48 6.27
N LEU A 204 -8.34 -1.53 5.70
CA LEU A 204 -8.86 -2.68 6.43
C LEU A 204 -8.14 -3.95 5.98
N ILE A 205 -7.95 -4.90 6.89
CA ILE A 205 -7.41 -6.22 6.57
C ILE A 205 -8.39 -7.25 7.09
N LYS A 206 -8.81 -8.17 6.22
CA LYS A 206 -9.58 -9.34 6.63
C LYS A 206 -8.66 -10.55 6.63
N VAL A 207 -8.45 -11.17 7.79
CA VAL A 207 -7.73 -12.43 7.93
C VAL A 207 -8.77 -13.53 8.12
N THR A 208 -8.68 -14.59 7.34
CA THR A 208 -9.60 -15.73 7.47
C THR A 208 -8.85 -16.98 7.86
N LYS A 209 -9.55 -17.90 8.50
CA LYS A 209 -9.03 -19.23 8.79
C LYS A 209 -9.27 -20.17 7.61
N ASP A 210 -8.25 -20.94 7.24
CA ASP A 210 -8.41 -22.08 6.32
C ASP A 210 -8.72 -23.37 7.09
N SER A 211 -7.82 -23.75 8.01
CA SER A 211 -7.98 -24.96 8.81
C SER A 211 -7.27 -24.88 10.16
N GLY A 212 -7.62 -25.79 11.06
CA GLY A 212 -7.03 -25.89 12.39
C GLY A 212 -7.46 -24.77 13.35
N TYR A 213 -6.57 -24.41 14.26
CA TYR A 213 -6.70 -23.36 15.27
C TYR A 213 -5.32 -22.90 15.75
N GLY A 214 -5.22 -21.69 16.28
CA GLY A 214 -3.97 -21.19 16.87
C GLY A 214 -3.95 -19.67 16.97
N GLY A 215 -2.89 -19.16 17.58
CA GLY A 215 -2.55 -17.75 17.49
C GLY A 215 -1.75 -17.44 16.23
N TYR A 216 -1.83 -16.20 15.78
CA TYR A 216 -1.01 -15.67 14.71
C TYR A 216 -0.53 -14.25 15.02
N GLN A 217 0.51 -13.84 14.31
CA GLN A 217 0.98 -12.46 14.26
C GLN A 217 0.90 -11.95 12.83
N LEU A 218 0.22 -10.82 12.65
CA LEU A 218 0.13 -10.02 11.44
C LEU A 218 1.11 -8.85 11.57
N ASN A 219 2.20 -8.87 10.80
CA ASN A 219 3.12 -7.75 10.70
C ASN A 219 2.76 -6.90 9.47
N ILE A 220 2.22 -5.70 9.71
CA ILE A 220 1.92 -4.70 8.69
C ILE A 220 3.20 -3.90 8.46
N VAL A 221 3.87 -4.12 7.34
CA VAL A 221 5.11 -3.40 7.05
C VAL A 221 4.83 -2.28 6.06
N HIS A 222 5.25 -1.09 6.43
CA HIS A 222 5.16 0.12 5.62
C HIS A 222 6.56 0.68 5.41
N GLU A 223 6.97 0.79 4.15
CA GLU A 223 8.16 1.51 3.72
C GLU A 223 7.68 2.84 3.12
N GLU A 224 7.80 3.91 3.91
CA GLU A 224 7.43 5.28 3.50
C GLU A 224 8.19 5.69 2.24
N GLN A 225 7.53 6.49 1.39
CA GLN A 225 8.20 7.14 0.28
C GLN A 225 9.23 8.18 0.78
N GLU A 226 10.45 8.11 0.25
CA GLU A 226 11.57 9.00 0.59
C GLU A 226 11.57 10.30 -0.25
N ILE A 227 11.12 10.23 -1.50
CA ILE A 227 10.94 11.40 -2.36
C ILE A 227 9.76 12.23 -1.82
N GLY A 228 9.83 13.56 -1.90
CA GLY A 228 8.72 14.40 -1.45
C GLY A 228 7.46 14.15 -2.30
N ASN A 229 6.28 14.37 -1.71
CA ASN A 229 5.07 14.42 -2.50
C ASN A 229 4.78 15.85 -2.96
N ASP A 230 4.11 15.97 -4.09
CA ASP A 230 3.41 17.17 -4.45
C ASP A 230 2.08 17.26 -3.67
N ASN A 231 1.36 18.37 -3.86
CA ASN A 231 0.09 18.57 -3.15
C ASN A 231 -1.07 18.12 -4.02
N GLU A 232 -1.87 17.18 -3.52
CA GLU A 232 -3.07 16.69 -4.21
C GLU A 232 -4.34 17.47 -3.82
N PRO A 233 -5.36 17.60 -4.70
CA PRO A 233 -5.43 17.09 -6.07
C PRO A 233 -4.66 17.96 -7.07
N ASN A 234 -4.11 17.37 -8.12
CA ASN A 234 -3.48 18.07 -9.24
C ASN A 234 -3.74 17.41 -10.63
N GLU A 235 -4.73 16.51 -10.73
CA GLU A 235 -4.90 15.63 -11.90
C GLU A 235 -5.56 16.32 -13.10
N GLU A 236 -6.03 17.56 -12.91
CA GLU A 236 -6.64 18.42 -13.92
C GLU A 236 -5.84 19.72 -14.12
N VAL A 237 -5.91 20.28 -15.34
CA VAL A 237 -5.26 21.55 -15.71
C VAL A 237 -5.55 22.69 -14.72
N LYS A 238 -6.80 22.79 -14.25
CA LYS A 238 -7.24 23.85 -13.33
C LYS A 238 -6.57 23.76 -11.95
N ASP A 239 -6.12 22.57 -11.58
CA ASP A 239 -5.54 22.26 -10.26
C ASP A 239 -4.00 22.18 -10.30
N ALA A 240 -3.40 22.48 -11.46
CA ALA A 240 -1.96 22.38 -11.71
C ALA A 240 -1.11 23.13 -10.68
N LYS A 241 -0.08 22.46 -10.16
CA LYS A 241 0.81 22.98 -9.11
C LYS A 241 1.98 23.75 -9.69
N LEU A 242 2.38 24.83 -9.01
CA LEU A 242 3.54 25.60 -9.43
C LEU A 242 4.80 24.75 -9.25
N CYS A 243 5.61 24.62 -10.30
CA CYS A 243 6.96 24.10 -10.19
C CYS A 243 7.98 25.24 -10.25
N THR A 244 9.10 25.06 -9.57
CA THR A 244 10.24 25.98 -9.61
C THR A 244 11.16 25.59 -10.77
N VAL A 245 11.41 26.54 -11.66
CA VAL A 245 12.34 26.39 -12.78
C VAL A 245 13.78 26.34 -12.25
N ASN A 246 14.62 25.51 -12.86
CA ASN A 246 16.01 25.22 -12.49
C ASN A 246 16.21 24.52 -11.13
N GLU A 247 15.13 24.01 -10.53
CA GLU A 247 15.15 23.23 -9.28
C GLU A 247 14.42 21.88 -9.45
N TRP A 248 14.72 20.92 -8.56
CA TRP A 248 13.99 19.66 -8.52
C TRP A 248 12.63 19.86 -7.86
N ASN A 249 11.60 19.33 -8.50
CA ASN A 249 10.22 19.32 -8.01
C ASN A 249 9.84 17.86 -7.83
N ASP A 250 9.45 17.50 -6.61
CA ASP A 250 9.15 16.13 -6.22
C ASP A 250 7.63 15.89 -6.35
N GLY A 251 7.25 14.68 -6.75
CA GLY A 251 5.85 14.25 -6.85
C GLY A 251 5.74 12.74 -6.75
N HIS A 252 4.53 12.24 -6.52
CA HIS A 252 4.26 10.80 -6.45
C HIS A 252 3.42 10.36 -7.65
N LEU A 253 3.53 9.10 -8.04
CA LEU A 253 2.65 8.49 -9.04
C LEU A 253 2.37 7.03 -8.69
N GLY A 254 1.14 6.60 -8.93
CA GLY A 254 0.73 5.19 -8.90
C GLY A 254 0.31 4.65 -7.55
N TYR A 255 0.38 5.45 -6.49
CA TYR A 255 -0.19 5.09 -5.19
C TYR A 255 -1.72 5.05 -5.29
N THR A 256 -2.36 4.17 -4.51
CA THR A 256 -3.81 3.98 -4.55
C THR A 256 -4.43 3.87 -3.16
N ASP A 257 -5.65 4.38 -2.99
CA ASP A 257 -6.52 4.10 -1.83
C ASP A 257 -7.50 2.94 -2.10
N GLY A 258 -7.39 2.29 -3.28
CA GLY A 258 -8.30 1.24 -3.77
C GLY A 258 -9.51 1.74 -4.55
N TYR A 259 -9.85 3.02 -4.46
CA TYR A 259 -10.90 3.64 -5.28
C TYR A 259 -10.30 4.50 -6.39
N LYS A 260 -9.27 5.27 -6.07
CA LYS A 260 -8.49 6.10 -6.98
C LYS A 260 -7.05 5.63 -6.98
N THR A 261 -6.41 5.84 -8.11
CA THR A 261 -4.96 5.72 -8.26
C THR A 261 -4.51 7.03 -8.87
N ASP A 262 -3.55 7.68 -8.22
CA ASP A 262 -2.90 8.83 -8.80
C ASP A 262 -2.06 8.33 -9.99
N ASN A 263 -2.33 8.90 -11.17
CA ASN A 263 -1.67 8.52 -12.41
C ASN A 263 -1.21 9.74 -13.22
N VAL A 264 -1.51 10.96 -12.77
CA VAL A 264 -1.34 12.16 -13.57
C VAL A 264 -1.12 13.34 -12.65
N ASP A 265 0.00 14.02 -12.86
CA ASP A 265 0.27 15.31 -12.23
C ASP A 265 0.30 16.42 -13.27
N TRP A 266 -0.42 17.51 -12.99
CA TRP A 266 -0.24 18.76 -13.70
C TRP A 266 0.59 19.76 -12.91
N TRP A 267 1.59 20.29 -13.59
CA TRP A 267 2.43 21.37 -13.11
C TRP A 267 2.32 22.60 -14.00
N LYS A 268 2.66 23.76 -13.46
CA LYS A 268 2.71 25.04 -14.17
C LYS A 268 3.97 25.81 -13.85
N MET A 269 4.47 26.56 -14.81
CA MET A 269 5.62 27.43 -14.67
C MET A 269 5.40 28.73 -15.44
N LYS A 270 6.18 29.75 -15.09
CA LYS A 270 6.25 31.02 -15.80
C LYS A 270 7.72 31.32 -16.15
N LEU A 271 7.93 31.75 -17.39
CA LEU A 271 9.21 32.22 -17.92
C LEU A 271 9.09 33.72 -18.16
N ASP A 272 10.07 34.50 -17.71
CA ASP A 272 10.06 35.96 -17.87
C ASP A 272 10.76 36.41 -19.17
N GLU A 273 11.60 35.55 -19.76
CA GLU A 273 12.35 35.80 -20.99
C GLU A 273 12.19 34.63 -21.96
N ASP A 274 12.60 34.84 -23.22
CA ASP A 274 12.71 33.76 -24.19
C ASP A 274 13.98 32.93 -23.93
N GLY A 275 13.96 31.64 -24.24
CA GLY A 275 15.11 30.78 -23.99
C GLY A 275 14.90 29.31 -24.30
N GLU A 276 15.95 28.51 -24.10
CA GLU A 276 15.93 27.08 -24.32
C GLU A 276 15.42 26.34 -23.07
N PHE A 277 14.46 25.43 -23.28
CA PHE A 277 13.83 24.64 -22.24
C PHE A 277 14.02 23.13 -22.45
N TYR A 278 14.29 22.41 -21.37
CA TYR A 278 14.21 20.95 -21.33
C TYR A 278 13.80 20.44 -19.95
N LEU A 279 13.29 19.21 -19.88
CA LEU A 279 12.98 18.53 -18.62
C LEU A 279 13.92 17.36 -18.39
N GLN A 280 14.43 17.26 -17.16
CA GLN A 280 15.16 16.10 -16.65
C GLN A 280 14.36 15.40 -15.55
N PHE A 281 14.51 14.09 -15.44
CA PHE A 281 13.78 13.27 -14.47
C PHE A 281 14.72 12.42 -13.60
N SER A 282 14.24 12.08 -12.41
CA SER A 282 14.69 11.00 -11.54
C SER A 282 13.46 10.28 -11.01
N SER A 283 13.51 8.98 -10.74
CA SER A 283 12.40 8.26 -10.13
C SER A 283 12.88 7.07 -9.31
N ASP A 284 11.98 6.53 -8.51
CA ASP A 284 12.17 5.21 -7.94
C ASP A 284 12.20 4.13 -9.01
N LYS A 285 12.90 3.03 -8.68
CA LYS A 285 13.01 1.85 -9.55
C LYS A 285 11.67 1.16 -9.82
N ASN A 286 10.69 1.34 -8.93
CA ASN A 286 9.37 0.73 -9.03
C ASN A 286 8.39 1.57 -9.86
N LEU A 287 8.79 2.76 -10.31
CA LEU A 287 7.98 3.65 -11.12
C LEU A 287 8.55 3.75 -12.54
N ALA A 288 7.69 3.56 -13.54
CA ALA A 288 7.96 4.01 -14.90
C ALA A 288 7.10 5.25 -15.18
N ILE A 289 7.77 6.37 -15.45
CA ILE A 289 7.12 7.59 -15.90
C ILE A 289 6.68 7.38 -17.36
N GLY A 290 5.44 7.71 -17.67
CA GLY A 290 4.88 7.59 -19.01
C GLY A 290 5.21 8.76 -19.90
N TRP A 291 4.20 9.21 -20.64
CA TRP A 291 4.33 10.39 -21.48
C TRP A 291 4.33 11.64 -20.62
N VAL A 292 5.35 12.46 -20.82
CA VAL A 292 5.40 13.82 -20.32
C VAL A 292 5.15 14.77 -21.47
N TYR A 293 4.31 15.77 -21.23
CA TYR A 293 3.90 16.76 -22.22
C TYR A 293 4.19 18.16 -21.70
N LEU A 294 4.73 19.00 -22.57
CA LEU A 294 4.77 20.44 -22.37
C LEU A 294 3.58 21.05 -23.10
N TYR A 295 2.68 21.70 -22.38
CA TYR A 295 1.48 22.36 -22.87
C TYR A 295 1.63 23.88 -22.87
N ARG A 296 0.92 24.52 -23.80
CA ARG A 296 0.65 25.95 -23.70
C ARG A 296 -0.24 26.23 -22.48
N LYS A 297 -0.20 27.47 -22.00
CA LYS A 297 -0.95 27.99 -20.85
C LYS A 297 -2.36 27.41 -20.65
N GLU A 298 -3.15 27.29 -21.72
CA GLU A 298 -4.56 26.91 -21.61
C GLU A 298 -4.79 25.39 -21.49
N GLY A 299 -3.75 24.57 -21.65
CA GLY A 299 -3.80 23.12 -21.48
C GLY A 299 -4.52 22.36 -22.59
N ASP A 300 -4.87 23.02 -23.70
CA ASP A 300 -5.65 22.47 -24.81
C ASP A 300 -4.79 21.88 -25.94
N TYR A 301 -3.52 22.30 -26.09
CA TYR A 301 -2.56 21.70 -27.01
C TYR A 301 -1.15 21.61 -26.41
N TYR A 302 -0.47 20.49 -26.65
CA TYR A 302 0.93 20.31 -26.27
C TYR A 302 1.87 20.85 -27.36
N ILE A 303 2.96 21.46 -26.93
CA ILE A 303 4.07 21.96 -27.74
C ILE A 303 4.99 20.79 -28.12
N THR A 304 5.33 19.97 -27.14
CA THR A 304 6.14 18.75 -27.34
C THR A 304 5.80 17.69 -26.30
N SER A 305 6.26 16.47 -26.54
CA SER A 305 6.03 15.34 -25.63
C SER A 305 7.16 14.32 -25.72
N GLN A 306 7.42 13.62 -24.62
CA GLN A 306 8.40 12.54 -24.56
C GLN A 306 7.88 11.40 -23.69
N PHE A 307 7.99 10.16 -24.18
CA PHE A 307 7.85 9.00 -23.32
C PHE A 307 9.14 8.83 -22.51
N VAL A 308 9.05 9.01 -21.20
CA VAL A 308 10.20 9.04 -20.29
C VAL A 308 10.69 7.62 -19.98
N GLY A 309 9.76 6.73 -19.62
CA GLY A 309 10.01 5.35 -19.22
C GLY A 309 10.90 5.23 -17.98
N SER A 310 11.32 4.01 -17.67
CA SER A 310 12.34 3.75 -16.64
C SER A 310 13.75 4.22 -17.05
N ASP A 311 13.96 4.52 -18.34
CA ASP A 311 15.21 5.07 -18.87
C ASP A 311 15.37 6.58 -18.57
N LEU A 312 14.35 7.22 -18.02
CA LEU A 312 14.35 8.63 -17.62
C LEU A 312 14.76 9.59 -18.76
N LYS A 313 14.21 9.37 -19.95
CA LYS A 313 14.51 10.20 -21.14
C LYS A 313 14.14 11.67 -20.89
N LYS A 314 15.01 12.58 -21.35
CA LYS A 314 14.76 14.03 -21.30
C LYS A 314 13.75 14.46 -22.35
N LEU A 315 12.94 15.46 -22.02
CA LEU A 315 12.09 16.18 -22.98
C LEU A 315 12.80 17.48 -23.38
N GLY A 316 12.81 17.80 -24.68
CA GLY A 316 13.50 18.97 -25.24
C GLY A 316 14.86 18.63 -25.85
N PRO A 317 15.65 19.64 -26.28
CA PRO A 317 15.40 21.08 -26.08
C PRO A 317 14.23 21.64 -26.91
N VAL A 318 13.63 22.73 -26.43
CA VAL A 318 12.62 23.54 -27.13
C VAL A 318 12.88 25.02 -26.84
N GLY A 319 12.89 25.88 -27.87
CA GLY A 319 12.91 27.33 -27.70
C GLY A 319 11.53 27.86 -27.31
N LEU A 320 11.38 28.36 -26.08
CA LEU A 320 10.13 28.91 -25.57
C LEU A 320 10.17 30.43 -25.49
N MET A 321 9.04 31.06 -25.79
CA MET A 321 8.84 32.49 -25.50
C MET A 321 8.63 32.71 -24.00
N ALA A 322 8.86 33.94 -23.52
CA ALA A 322 8.36 34.39 -22.22
C ALA A 322 6.84 34.12 -22.11
N GLY A 323 6.40 33.58 -20.98
CA GLY A 323 5.00 33.21 -20.79
C GLY A 323 4.77 32.08 -19.79
N GLU A 324 3.52 31.65 -19.71
CA GLU A 324 3.08 30.56 -18.83
C GLU A 324 2.93 29.25 -19.61
N TYR A 325 3.36 28.16 -18.98
CA TYR A 325 3.33 26.82 -19.56
C TYR A 325 2.87 25.80 -18.53
N LEU A 326 2.33 24.70 -19.04
CA LEU A 326 1.88 23.57 -18.24
C LEU A 326 2.73 22.34 -18.55
N ILE A 327 2.98 21.50 -17.57
CA ILE A 327 3.67 20.22 -17.74
C ILE A 327 2.73 19.14 -17.21
N LYS A 328 2.42 18.14 -18.04
CA LYS A 328 1.65 16.97 -17.62
C LYS A 328 2.59 15.79 -17.49
N VAL A 329 2.76 15.25 -16.28
CA VAL A 329 3.49 14.01 -16.02
C VAL A 329 2.46 12.89 -15.88
N THR A 330 2.69 11.76 -16.53
CA THR A 330 1.77 10.61 -16.44
C THR A 330 2.50 9.38 -15.99
N LYS A 331 1.79 8.46 -15.35
CA LYS A 331 2.29 7.14 -15.02
C LYS A 331 2.18 6.18 -16.21
N ASP A 332 3.21 5.39 -16.45
CA ASP A 332 3.14 4.23 -17.35
C ASP A 332 2.84 2.95 -16.56
N SER A 333 3.69 2.61 -15.59
CA SER A 333 3.54 1.40 -14.79
C SER A 333 4.18 1.53 -13.41
N GLY A 334 3.75 0.64 -12.51
CA GLY A 334 4.24 0.60 -11.13
C GLY A 334 3.70 1.73 -10.26
N TYR A 335 4.49 2.10 -9.24
CA TYR A 335 4.24 3.22 -8.34
C TYR A 335 5.57 3.68 -7.73
N GLY A 336 5.63 4.94 -7.30
CA GLY A 336 6.81 5.49 -6.63
C GLY A 336 6.84 7.01 -6.66
N GLY A 337 7.93 7.56 -6.16
CA GLY A 337 8.22 8.99 -6.23
C GLY A 337 9.00 9.29 -7.50
N TYR A 338 8.81 10.49 -8.01
CA TYR A 338 9.63 11.05 -9.06
C TYR A 338 10.08 12.45 -8.70
N ARG A 339 11.12 12.90 -9.38
CA ARG A 339 11.57 14.28 -9.41
C ARG A 339 11.63 14.73 -10.85
N MET A 340 11.13 15.92 -11.12
CA MET A 340 11.34 16.59 -12.40
C MET A 340 12.08 17.91 -12.19
N LYS A 341 12.98 18.23 -13.11
CA LYS A 341 13.72 19.49 -13.14
C LYS A 341 13.42 20.20 -14.46
N PRO A 342 12.55 21.22 -14.46
CA PRO A 342 12.43 22.15 -15.58
C PRO A 342 13.74 22.93 -15.66
N ILE A 343 14.48 22.81 -16.76
CA ILE A 343 15.73 23.53 -16.95
C ILE A 343 15.51 24.55 -18.05
N PHE A 344 15.85 25.80 -17.74
CA PHE A 344 15.65 26.93 -18.63
C PHE A 344 16.90 27.82 -18.64
N GLU A 345 17.37 28.11 -19.84
CA GLU A 345 18.47 29.04 -20.11
C GLU A 345 17.93 30.15 -21.01
N ALA A 346 17.81 31.36 -20.45
CA ALA A 346 17.39 32.53 -21.20
C ALA A 346 18.40 32.85 -22.31
N ASP A 347 17.92 33.37 -23.44
CA ASP A 347 18.82 33.89 -24.46
C ASP A 347 19.68 35.04 -23.88
N SER A 348 20.90 35.14 -24.36
CA SER A 348 21.87 36.16 -23.91
C SER A 348 21.70 37.50 -24.63
N TYR A 349 21.02 37.50 -25.78
CA TYR A 349 20.69 38.72 -26.50
C TYR A 349 19.40 39.34 -25.96
N GLU A 350 19.25 40.65 -26.11
CA GLU A 350 17.97 41.29 -25.83
C GLU A 350 16.97 40.93 -26.94
N ASN A 351 15.74 40.56 -26.55
CA ASN A 351 14.67 40.41 -27.52
C ASN A 351 14.27 41.78 -28.06
N ASP A 352 13.85 41.83 -29.31
CA ASP A 352 13.29 43.03 -29.88
C ASP A 352 11.79 43.17 -29.58
N SER A 353 11.21 44.28 -30.02
CA SER A 353 9.83 44.63 -29.68
C SER A 353 8.81 43.92 -30.57
N GLU A 354 8.26 42.84 -30.04
CA GLU A 354 7.21 42.05 -30.68
C GLU A 354 5.79 42.68 -30.57
N PRO A 355 4.91 42.55 -31.58
CA PRO A 355 5.10 41.84 -32.86
C PRO A 355 5.72 42.72 -33.96
N ASN A 356 6.77 42.22 -34.62
CA ASN A 356 7.48 42.93 -35.70
C ASN A 356 7.36 42.23 -37.09
N ASP A 357 6.54 41.17 -37.22
CA ASP A 357 6.51 40.18 -38.32
C ASP A 357 6.32 40.69 -39.77
N ASN A 358 6.14 41.99 -39.97
CA ASN A 358 5.98 42.57 -41.29
C ASN A 358 6.50 44.02 -41.34
N SER A 359 6.77 44.49 -42.56
CA SER A 359 7.36 45.82 -42.79
C SER A 359 6.59 46.99 -42.17
N SER A 360 5.26 46.88 -41.98
CA SER A 360 4.47 47.94 -41.35
C SER A 360 4.66 48.02 -39.83
N LYS A 361 5.14 46.95 -39.21
CA LYS A 361 5.42 46.83 -37.78
C LYS A 361 6.92 46.80 -37.43
N ALA A 362 7.78 47.08 -38.40
CA ALA A 362 9.22 46.93 -38.24
C ALA A 362 9.78 47.67 -37.01
N SER A 363 10.58 46.96 -36.21
CA SER A 363 11.32 47.46 -35.06
C SER A 363 12.31 48.56 -35.49
N GLN A 364 12.42 49.61 -34.68
CA GLN A 364 13.30 50.75 -34.98
C GLN A 364 14.74 50.39 -34.64
N GLY A 365 15.59 50.27 -35.66
CA GLY A 365 17.04 50.11 -35.51
C GLY A 365 17.81 51.41 -35.73
N TYR A 366 19.07 51.42 -35.29
CA TYR A 366 20.01 52.53 -35.47
C TYR A 366 21.26 52.07 -36.22
N VAL A 367 21.75 52.90 -37.13
CA VAL A 367 22.96 52.59 -37.89
C VAL A 367 24.21 52.59 -37.01
N ASN A 368 25.19 51.75 -37.34
CA ASN A 368 26.43 51.55 -36.58
C ASN A 368 26.24 50.99 -35.15
N THR A 369 25.11 50.31 -34.90
CA THR A 369 24.85 49.57 -33.66
C THR A 369 24.56 48.10 -33.98
N TRP A 370 24.66 47.22 -33.00
CA TRP A 370 24.10 45.87 -33.10
C TRP A 370 22.59 45.96 -32.87
N LEU A 371 21.83 45.26 -33.70
CA LEU A 371 20.40 45.03 -33.50
C LEU A 371 20.29 43.57 -33.03
N GLU A 372 19.67 43.39 -31.88
CA GLU A 372 19.45 42.10 -31.23
C GLU A 372 17.97 41.76 -31.32
N GLY A 373 17.64 40.47 -31.46
CA GLY A 373 16.29 39.97 -31.66
C GLY A 373 16.29 38.45 -31.64
N HIS A 374 15.12 37.84 -31.41
CA HIS A 374 14.98 36.42 -31.15
C HIS A 374 14.14 35.72 -32.22
N LEU A 375 14.69 34.65 -32.82
CA LEU A 375 13.98 33.87 -33.83
C LEU A 375 13.90 32.39 -33.45
N GLY A 376 12.76 31.75 -33.73
CA GLY A 376 12.52 30.32 -33.53
C GLY A 376 11.86 29.95 -32.20
N TYR A 377 11.63 30.93 -31.31
CA TYR A 377 10.95 30.72 -30.02
C TYR A 377 9.43 30.58 -30.21
N THR A 378 8.79 29.72 -29.42
CA THR A 378 7.34 29.46 -29.52
C THR A 378 6.62 29.51 -28.18
N ASN A 379 5.35 29.89 -28.21
CA ASN A 379 4.41 29.70 -27.09
C ASN A 379 3.35 28.61 -27.38
N GLY A 380 3.54 27.81 -28.43
CA GLY A 380 2.60 26.80 -28.90
C GLY A 380 1.41 27.30 -29.72
N TYR A 381 1.17 28.63 -29.77
CA TYR A 381 0.22 29.26 -30.70
C TYR A 381 0.93 29.89 -31.89
N LYS A 382 2.02 30.61 -31.61
CA LYS A 382 2.88 31.24 -32.60
C LYS A 382 4.33 30.80 -32.40
N THR A 383 5.09 30.86 -33.47
CA THR A 383 6.55 30.76 -33.45
C THR A 383 7.08 32.01 -34.13
N ASP A 384 7.97 32.71 -33.46
CA ASP A 384 8.66 33.85 -34.07
C ASP A 384 9.58 33.32 -35.17
N ASN A 385 9.40 33.81 -36.40
CA ASN A 385 10.19 33.38 -37.54
C ASN A 385 10.64 34.55 -38.41
N THR A 386 10.30 35.80 -38.08
CA THR A 386 10.55 36.91 -38.99
C THR A 386 10.65 38.25 -38.27
N ASP A 387 11.85 38.79 -38.19
CA ASP A 387 12.06 40.16 -37.70
C ASP A 387 12.16 41.18 -38.84
N TRP A 388 11.29 42.19 -38.81
CA TRP A 388 11.47 43.37 -39.65
C TRP A 388 12.11 44.52 -38.87
N TRP A 389 13.17 45.08 -39.44
CA TRP A 389 13.87 46.25 -38.90
C TRP A 389 13.81 47.43 -39.88
N ARG A 390 13.65 48.64 -39.33
CA ARG A 390 13.75 49.89 -40.11
C ARG A 390 14.82 50.82 -39.54
N PHE A 391 15.53 51.53 -40.41
CA PHE A 391 16.52 52.54 -40.02
C PHE A 391 16.54 53.69 -41.04
N GLN A 392 17.14 54.82 -40.67
CA GLN A 392 17.27 55.99 -41.54
C GLN A 392 18.73 56.30 -41.83
N ILE A 393 18.99 56.73 -43.07
CA ILE A 393 20.29 57.24 -43.53
C ILE A 393 20.13 58.73 -43.82
N SER A 394 20.91 59.58 -43.16
CA SER A 394 20.80 61.05 -43.25
C SER A 394 21.53 61.66 -44.46
N SER A 395 22.43 60.92 -45.11
CA SER A 395 23.17 61.37 -46.29
C SER A 395 23.57 60.20 -47.20
N LYS A 396 23.75 60.44 -48.50
CA LYS A 396 24.09 59.38 -49.47
C LYS A 396 25.41 58.70 -49.11
N GLY A 397 25.44 57.36 -49.12
CA GLY A 397 26.62 56.57 -48.79
C GLY A 397 26.44 55.07 -49.04
N LYS A 398 27.43 54.26 -48.64
CA LYS A 398 27.39 52.80 -48.71
C LYS A 398 26.91 52.23 -47.37
N VAL A 399 25.98 51.28 -47.41
CA VAL A 399 25.54 50.49 -46.25
C VAL A 399 25.99 49.05 -46.45
N SER A 400 26.48 48.43 -45.38
CA SER A 400 26.83 47.01 -45.32
C SER A 400 26.21 46.40 -44.07
N PHE A 401 25.80 45.14 -44.13
CA PHE A 401 25.22 44.42 -43.00
C PHE A 401 26.13 43.27 -42.59
N VAL A 402 26.20 43.01 -41.28
CA VAL A 402 26.82 41.82 -40.71
C VAL A 402 25.80 41.22 -39.76
N VAL A 403 25.46 39.95 -39.97
CA VAL A 403 24.58 39.19 -39.08
C VAL A 403 25.44 38.18 -38.34
N ARG A 404 25.24 38.08 -37.02
CA ARG A 404 25.88 37.07 -36.18
C ARG A 404 24.79 36.27 -35.49
N GLN A 405 24.99 34.97 -35.45
CA GLN A 405 24.14 34.04 -34.72
C GLN A 405 24.84 33.68 -33.41
N LEU A 406 24.07 33.56 -32.32
CA LEU A 406 24.57 32.88 -31.12
C LEU A 406 24.74 31.39 -31.44
N LEU A 407 25.96 30.89 -31.36
CA LEU A 407 26.22 29.46 -31.30
C LEU A 407 26.09 29.06 -29.82
N LEU A 408 24.89 28.62 -29.42
CA LEU A 408 24.75 27.83 -28.20
C LEU A 408 25.65 26.59 -28.38
N LEU A 409 26.75 26.57 -27.64
CA LEU A 409 27.68 25.45 -27.56
C LEU A 409 26.89 24.25 -27.03
N HIS A 410 26.29 23.49 -27.93
CA HIS A 410 25.73 22.18 -27.63
C HIS A 410 26.89 21.32 -27.14
N VAL A 411 27.04 21.20 -25.83
CA VAL A 411 27.87 20.15 -25.26
C VAL A 411 27.11 18.85 -25.48
N ARG A 412 27.30 18.27 -26.68
CA ARG A 412 26.88 16.92 -27.01
C ARG A 412 27.72 15.97 -26.16
N TRP A 413 27.26 15.70 -24.94
CA TRP A 413 27.71 14.52 -24.21
C TRP A 413 27.08 13.30 -24.90
N ARG A 414 27.95 12.48 -25.50
CA ARG A 414 27.61 11.18 -26.08
C ARG A 414 27.13 10.20 -25.02
#